data_AF-A0A3N7H614-F1
#
_entry.id   AF-A0A3N7H614-F1
#
_cell.length_a   1.000
_cell.length_b   1.000
_cell.length_c   1.000
_cell.angle_alpha   90.00
_cell.angle_beta   90.00
_cell.angle_gamma   90.00
#
_symmetry.space_group_name_H-M   'P 1'
#
loop_
_entity.id
_entity.type
_entity.pdbx_description
1 polymer ?
#
loop_
_entity_poly.entity_id
_entity_poly.type
_entity_poly.pdbx_seq_one_letter_code
_entity_poly.pdbx_strand_id
1 'polypeptide(L)'
;MKYWFPVAKMPQNGQDWPLVSDMVQNNQRLLVFTSIQSKEASEGLAYQWNYMVENQYGDDGMKAGSCANRGESPPLDDKIRSLVLVNYFRSIPMKELSCEDNSGNLINILHTCDGAAASRWANFVAVDYYKRSEGGGSFQAVDLLNGKLLCGCDDIHACVPGSTSGACTP
;
A
#
# COMPACT_ATOMS: atom_id res chain seq x y z
N MET A 1 9.60 -3.75 21.53
CA MET A 1 8.71 -2.58 21.38
C MET A 1 9.42 -1.25 21.09
N LYS A 2 10.76 -1.14 21.22
CA LYS A 2 11.51 0.13 21.07
C LYS A 2 11.26 0.92 19.77
N TYR A 3 10.93 0.24 18.68
CA TYR A 3 10.74 0.83 17.35
C TYR A 3 9.29 0.83 16.86
N TRP A 4 8.37 0.31 17.67
CA TRP A 4 7.02 0.06 17.22
C TRP A 4 6.16 1.33 17.38
N PHE A 5 5.44 1.70 16.34
CA PHE A 5 4.40 2.70 16.40
C PHE A 5 3.14 2.12 17.09
N PRO A 6 2.73 2.65 18.25
CA PRO A 6 1.73 2.01 19.11
C PRO A 6 0.30 2.28 18.62
N VAL A 7 -0.60 1.31 18.84
CA VAL A 7 -2.04 1.39 18.50
C VAL A 7 -2.69 2.65 19.06
N ALA A 8 -2.38 3.05 20.29
CA ALA A 8 -2.94 4.25 20.91
C ALA A 8 -2.62 5.57 20.19
N LYS A 9 -1.65 5.58 19.27
CA LYS A 9 -1.29 6.72 18.42
C LYS A 9 -1.73 6.54 16.96
N MET A 10 -2.32 5.40 16.61
CA MET A 10 -2.77 5.16 15.24
C MET A 10 -4.01 6.00 14.91
N PRO A 11 -4.05 6.65 13.74
CA PRO A 11 -5.21 7.41 13.32
C PRO A 11 -6.43 6.50 13.18
N GLN A 12 -7.60 7.07 13.44
CA GLN A 12 -8.89 6.40 13.28
C GLN A 12 -9.78 7.22 12.36
N ASN A 13 -10.79 6.60 11.75
CA ASN A 13 -11.84 7.31 11.00
C ASN A 13 -11.29 8.26 9.90
N GLY A 14 -10.38 7.74 9.08
CA GLY A 14 -9.83 8.45 7.94
C GLY A 14 -8.86 9.59 8.28
N GLN A 15 -8.48 9.75 9.54
CA GLN A 15 -7.51 10.76 9.95
C GLN A 15 -6.10 10.46 9.40
N ASP A 16 -5.32 11.53 9.25
CA ASP A 16 -3.97 11.47 8.71
C ASP A 16 -3.00 10.74 9.65
N TRP A 17 -2.08 9.99 9.05
CA TRP A 17 -0.94 9.40 9.75
C TRP A 17 0.09 10.48 10.09
N PRO A 18 0.83 10.32 11.21
CA PRO A 18 1.87 11.27 11.56
C PRO A 18 2.94 11.33 10.46
N LEU A 19 3.61 12.47 10.39
CA LEU A 19 4.72 12.63 9.47
C LEU A 19 5.84 11.63 9.79
N VAL A 20 6.54 11.17 8.75
CA VAL A 20 7.71 10.30 8.91
C VAL A 20 8.77 10.96 9.80
N SER A 21 8.93 12.28 9.73
CA SER A 21 9.80 13.05 10.62
C SER A 21 9.47 12.85 12.09
N ASP A 22 8.18 12.88 12.43
CA ASP A 22 7.70 12.79 13.81
C ASP A 22 7.86 11.36 14.32
N MET A 23 7.54 10.37 13.48
CA MET A 23 7.77 8.96 13.78
C MET A 23 9.27 8.71 14.05
N VAL A 24 10.16 9.25 13.22
CA VAL A 24 11.62 9.14 13.38
C VAL A 24 12.11 9.80 14.67
N GLN A 25 11.64 11.01 14.99
CA GLN A 25 11.99 11.72 16.23
C GLN A 25 11.57 10.93 17.48
N ASN A 26 10.46 10.20 17.40
CA ASN A 26 9.96 9.33 18.48
C ASN A 26 10.58 7.92 18.45
N ASN A 27 11.56 7.66 17.57
CA ASN A 27 12.16 6.35 17.34
C ASN A 27 11.13 5.26 16.96
N GLN A 28 10.04 5.62 16.29
CA GLN A 28 9.00 4.73 15.80
C GLN A 28 9.21 4.47 14.31
N ARG A 29 9.51 3.23 13.93
CA ARG A 29 9.93 2.82 12.58
C ARG A 29 9.28 1.53 12.09
N LEU A 30 8.40 0.95 12.90
CA LEU A 30 7.75 -0.33 12.63
C LEU A 30 6.25 -0.17 12.87
N LEU A 31 5.45 -0.50 11.85
CA LEU A 31 4.03 -0.75 11.96
C LEU A 31 3.83 -2.26 11.93
N VAL A 32 2.95 -2.78 12.79
CA VAL A 32 2.63 -4.20 12.84
C VAL A 32 1.13 -4.36 12.90
N PHE A 33 0.59 -5.10 11.95
CA PHE A 33 -0.82 -5.39 11.83
C PHE A 33 -1.07 -6.90 11.99
N THR A 34 -2.31 -7.23 12.36
CA THR A 34 -2.78 -8.61 12.54
C THR A 34 -4.17 -8.74 11.93
N SER A 35 -4.48 -9.92 11.39
CA SER A 35 -5.83 -10.29 10.95
C SER A 35 -6.68 -10.90 12.06
N ILE A 36 -6.14 -11.05 13.28
CA ILE A 36 -6.86 -11.60 14.44
C ILE A 36 -7.26 -10.45 15.37
N GLN A 37 -8.56 -10.16 15.45
CA GLN A 37 -9.10 -9.00 16.18
C GLN A 37 -8.71 -8.97 17.67
N SER A 38 -8.73 -10.11 18.36
CA SER A 38 -8.41 -10.19 19.79
C SER A 38 -6.97 -9.80 20.13
N LYS A 39 -6.05 -9.89 19.16
CA LYS A 39 -4.64 -9.56 19.34
C LYS A 39 -4.36 -8.07 19.49
N GLU A 40 -5.28 -7.20 19.10
CA GLU A 40 -5.16 -5.78 19.39
C GLU A 40 -5.22 -5.51 20.90
N ALA A 41 -6.18 -6.13 21.58
CA ALA A 41 -6.32 -6.00 23.03
C ALA A 41 -5.27 -6.82 23.79
N SER A 42 -4.93 -8.04 23.35
CA SER A 42 -4.06 -8.94 24.10
C SER A 42 -2.56 -8.74 23.84
N GLU A 43 -2.18 -8.32 22.63
CA GLU A 43 -0.78 -8.21 22.18
C GLU A 43 -0.39 -6.78 21.75
N GLY A 44 -1.36 -5.85 21.65
CA GLY A 44 -1.14 -4.51 21.13
C GLY A 44 -0.89 -4.45 19.62
N LEU A 45 -1.26 -5.51 18.88
CA LEU A 45 -1.11 -5.60 17.43
C LEU A 45 -2.34 -5.02 16.74
N ALA A 46 -2.14 -4.00 15.91
CA ALA A 46 -3.23 -3.30 15.24
C ALA A 46 -4.09 -4.25 14.39
N TYR A 47 -5.38 -4.35 14.67
CA TYR A 47 -6.28 -5.16 13.86
C TYR A 47 -6.45 -4.51 12.50
N GLN A 48 -5.96 -5.15 11.44
CA GLN A 48 -5.73 -4.48 10.16
C GLN A 48 -6.99 -3.85 9.54
N TRP A 49 -8.15 -4.49 9.72
CA TRP A 49 -9.44 -4.02 9.19
C TRP A 49 -9.97 -2.75 9.87
N ASN A 50 -9.35 -2.32 10.97
CA ASN A 50 -9.63 -1.01 11.56
C ASN A 50 -8.91 0.14 10.82
N TYR A 51 -7.86 -0.14 10.06
CA TYR A 51 -6.94 0.89 9.53
C TYR A 51 -6.80 0.89 8.02
N MET A 52 -6.93 -0.26 7.36
CA MET A 52 -6.73 -0.39 5.92
C MET A 52 -7.86 -1.12 5.20
N VAL A 53 -8.03 -0.80 3.93
CA VAL A 53 -8.73 -1.62 2.93
C VAL A 53 -7.71 -2.44 2.13
N GLU A 54 -8.09 -3.62 1.68
CA GLU A 54 -7.22 -4.56 1.00
C GLU A 54 -7.95 -5.22 -0.17
N ASN A 55 -7.31 -5.28 -1.35
CA ASN A 55 -7.85 -6.06 -2.47
C ASN A 55 -7.62 -7.56 -2.26
N GLN A 56 -8.40 -8.36 -2.98
CA GLN A 56 -8.28 -9.81 -2.98
C GLN A 56 -6.85 -10.24 -3.34
N TYR A 57 -6.35 -11.29 -2.70
CA TYR A 57 -5.03 -11.86 -3.00
C TYR A 57 -5.13 -13.03 -3.99
N GLY A 58 -3.98 -13.53 -4.43
CA GLY A 58 -3.90 -14.66 -5.36
C GLY A 58 -4.33 -14.27 -6.76
N ASP A 59 -4.65 -15.28 -7.58
CA ASP A 59 -4.97 -15.05 -8.99
C ASP A 59 -6.22 -14.16 -9.18
N ASP A 60 -7.16 -14.18 -8.22
CA ASP A 60 -8.33 -13.29 -8.21
C ASP A 60 -7.96 -11.81 -8.01
N GLY A 61 -6.89 -11.54 -7.28
CA GLY A 61 -6.32 -10.20 -7.08
C GLY A 61 -5.57 -9.64 -8.28
N MET A 62 -5.23 -10.50 -9.24
CA MET A 62 -4.41 -10.15 -10.39
C MET A 62 -5.21 -9.93 -11.68
N LYS A 63 -6.55 -10.00 -11.61
CA LYS A 63 -7.43 -9.85 -12.78
C LYS A 63 -7.28 -8.46 -13.40
N ALA A 64 -6.80 -8.41 -14.64
CA ALA A 64 -6.61 -7.16 -15.36
C ALA A 64 -7.91 -6.33 -15.41
N GLY A 65 -7.82 -5.05 -15.04
CA GLY A 65 -8.95 -4.12 -15.04
C GLY A 65 -9.98 -4.33 -13.93
N SER A 66 -9.74 -5.23 -12.98
CA SER A 66 -10.60 -5.45 -11.81
C SER A 66 -9.81 -5.43 -10.52
N CYS A 67 -10.29 -4.68 -9.53
CA CYS A 67 -9.73 -4.68 -8.18
C CYS A 67 -10.88 -4.88 -7.19
N ALA A 68 -11.11 -6.14 -6.81
CA ALA A 68 -12.15 -6.52 -5.85
C ALA A 68 -11.59 -6.49 -4.43
N ASN A 69 -12.41 -6.12 -3.45
CA ASN A 69 -12.01 -6.19 -2.05
C ASN A 69 -11.80 -7.63 -1.59
N ARG A 70 -10.88 -7.80 -0.64
CA ARG A 70 -10.77 -9.04 0.12
C ARG A 70 -12.01 -9.22 1.02
N GLY A 71 -12.45 -10.46 1.20
CA GLY A 71 -13.71 -10.76 1.90
C GLY A 71 -13.79 -10.26 3.35
N GLU A 72 -12.67 -10.30 4.08
CA GLU A 72 -12.61 -9.78 5.46
C GLU A 72 -12.36 -8.27 5.53
N SER A 73 -11.92 -7.66 4.42
CA SER A 73 -11.69 -6.23 4.32
C SER A 73 -13.01 -5.47 4.20
N PRO A 74 -13.12 -4.26 4.77
CA PRO A 74 -14.12 -3.29 4.33
C PRO A 74 -14.06 -3.04 2.81
N PRO A 75 -15.13 -2.50 2.19
CA PRO A 75 -15.12 -2.09 0.79
C PRO A 75 -13.95 -1.16 0.46
N LEU A 76 -13.37 -1.28 -0.74
CA LEU A 76 -12.17 -0.50 -1.11
C LEU A 76 -12.40 1.03 -1.11
N ASP A 77 -13.64 1.46 -1.36
CA ASP A 77 -14.04 2.86 -1.34
C ASP A 77 -14.36 3.39 0.07
N ASP A 78 -14.23 2.56 1.12
CA ASP A 78 -14.39 2.98 2.51
C ASP A 78 -13.25 3.93 2.93
N LYS A 79 -13.57 5.21 3.03
CA LYS A 79 -12.66 6.29 3.45
C LYS A 79 -12.50 6.41 4.97
N ILE A 80 -13.24 5.63 5.77
CA ILE A 80 -13.04 5.53 7.22
C ILE A 80 -11.70 4.83 7.52
N ARG A 81 -11.22 3.98 6.60
CA ARG A 81 -9.89 3.37 6.66
C ARG A 81 -8.93 4.21 5.84
N SER A 82 -7.93 4.81 6.46
CA SER A 82 -7.03 5.75 5.78
C SER A 82 -6.00 5.05 4.89
N LEU A 83 -5.70 3.77 5.13
CA LEU A 83 -4.70 3.03 4.38
C LEU A 83 -5.30 2.13 3.30
N VAL A 84 -4.54 1.91 2.23
CA VAL A 84 -4.86 1.02 1.12
C VAL A 84 -3.69 0.06 0.91
N LEU A 85 -3.96 -1.25 0.93
CA LEU A 85 -3.02 -2.33 0.62
C LEU A 85 -3.43 -3.02 -0.68
N VAL A 86 -2.49 -3.15 -1.61
CA VAL A 86 -2.67 -3.93 -2.84
C VAL A 86 -1.85 -5.23 -2.78
N ASN A 87 -2.52 -6.37 -2.72
CA ASN A 87 -1.97 -7.69 -3.00
C ASN A 87 -1.93 -7.94 -4.51
N TYR A 88 -0.74 -8.21 -5.04
CA TYR A 88 -0.54 -8.59 -6.43
C TYR A 88 0.48 -9.72 -6.53
N PHE A 89 0.01 -10.94 -6.31
CA PHE A 89 0.79 -12.16 -6.41
C PHE A 89 -0.14 -13.35 -6.67
N ARG A 90 0.42 -14.40 -7.28
CA ARG A 90 -0.33 -15.59 -7.70
C ARG A 90 -0.73 -16.44 -6.51
N SER A 91 -1.76 -17.27 -6.68
CA SER A 91 -2.14 -18.24 -5.64
C SER A 91 -1.02 -19.26 -5.40
N ILE A 92 -0.28 -19.59 -6.45
CA ILE A 92 0.91 -20.45 -6.41
C ILE A 92 2.11 -19.58 -6.79
N PRO A 93 3.12 -19.42 -5.90
CA PRO A 93 4.24 -18.52 -6.14
C PRO A 93 5.18 -19.09 -7.22
N MET A 94 5.07 -18.59 -8.45
CA MET A 94 5.87 -19.03 -9.60
C MET A 94 6.94 -18.01 -9.99
N LYS A 95 8.20 -18.30 -9.66
CA LYS A 95 9.34 -17.41 -9.89
C LYS A 95 9.51 -17.01 -11.36
N GLU A 96 9.23 -17.93 -12.27
CA GLU A 96 9.35 -17.74 -13.72
C GLU A 96 8.36 -16.69 -14.24
N LEU A 97 7.15 -16.64 -13.67
CA LEU A 97 6.09 -15.72 -14.08
C LEU A 97 6.21 -14.36 -13.39
N SER A 98 6.85 -14.30 -12.21
CA SER A 98 7.01 -13.04 -11.46
C SER A 98 7.77 -11.96 -12.20
N CYS A 99 8.56 -12.31 -13.22
CA CYS A 99 9.19 -11.32 -14.09
C CYS A 99 8.14 -10.48 -14.85
N GLU A 100 7.13 -11.12 -15.41
CA GLU A 100 6.04 -10.44 -16.12
C GLU A 100 5.08 -9.78 -15.13
N ASP A 101 4.71 -10.51 -14.07
CA ASP A 101 3.76 -10.04 -13.06
C ASP A 101 4.25 -8.71 -12.46
N ASN A 102 5.49 -8.65 -11.95
CA ASN A 102 6.01 -7.47 -11.26
C ASN A 102 6.39 -6.30 -12.18
N SER A 103 6.14 -6.39 -13.49
CA SER A 103 6.50 -5.36 -14.48
C SER A 103 5.29 -4.47 -14.82
N GLY A 104 4.96 -4.29 -16.11
CA GLY A 104 3.84 -3.44 -16.51
C GLY A 104 2.48 -3.87 -15.92
N ASN A 105 2.29 -5.17 -15.69
CA ASN A 105 1.05 -5.70 -15.12
C ASN A 105 0.82 -5.21 -13.68
N LEU A 106 1.87 -5.13 -12.86
CA LEU A 106 1.82 -4.54 -11.53
C LEU A 106 1.45 -3.05 -11.58
N ILE A 107 2.03 -2.28 -12.50
CA ILE A 107 1.67 -0.86 -12.64
C ILE A 107 0.18 -0.71 -13.03
N ASN A 108 -0.30 -1.52 -13.97
CA ASN A 108 -1.70 -1.50 -14.41
C ASN A 108 -2.68 -1.81 -13.26
N ILE A 109 -2.35 -2.76 -12.38
CA ILE A 109 -3.23 -3.08 -11.24
C ILE A 109 -3.26 -1.95 -10.21
N LEU A 110 -2.16 -1.21 -10.03
CA LEU A 110 -2.12 -0.08 -9.11
C LEU A 110 -3.03 1.05 -9.59
N HIS A 111 -3.02 1.36 -10.89
CA HIS A 111 -3.99 2.30 -11.48
C HIS A 111 -5.44 1.81 -11.36
N THR A 112 -5.67 0.51 -11.57
CA THR A 112 -7.01 -0.08 -11.44
C THR A 112 -7.53 0.05 -10.00
N CYS A 113 -6.68 -0.28 -9.02
CA CYS A 113 -7.03 -0.22 -7.60
C CYS A 113 -7.14 1.22 -7.08
N ASP A 114 -6.40 2.19 -7.61
CA ASP A 114 -6.62 3.62 -7.30
C ASP A 114 -8.06 4.04 -7.61
N GLY A 115 -8.57 3.68 -8.80
CA GLY A 115 -9.95 3.93 -9.18
C GLY A 115 -10.96 3.23 -8.26
N ALA A 116 -10.72 1.96 -7.93
CA ALA A 116 -11.58 1.19 -7.03
C ALA A 116 -11.54 1.67 -5.56
N ALA A 117 -10.43 2.28 -5.13
CA ALA A 117 -10.23 2.79 -3.78
C ALA A 117 -10.66 4.26 -3.62
N ALA A 118 -11.57 4.73 -4.48
CA ALA A 118 -12.07 6.11 -4.49
C ALA A 118 -10.96 7.17 -4.69
N SER A 119 -10.09 6.92 -5.67
CA SER A 119 -8.96 7.77 -6.07
C SER A 119 -7.91 7.92 -4.96
N ARG A 120 -7.65 6.80 -4.27
CA ARG A 120 -6.61 6.70 -3.25
C ARG A 120 -5.56 5.71 -3.70
N TRP A 121 -4.35 6.22 -3.87
CA TRP A 121 -3.18 5.40 -4.16
C TRP A 121 -2.82 4.49 -2.99
N ALA A 122 -2.34 3.29 -3.33
CA ALA A 122 -1.93 2.30 -2.34
C ALA A 122 -0.79 2.82 -1.45
N ASN A 123 -0.89 2.59 -0.14
CA ASN A 123 0.20 2.84 0.80
C ASN A 123 1.20 1.67 0.81
N PHE A 124 0.72 0.47 0.49
CA PHE A 124 1.50 -0.75 0.48
C PHE A 124 1.15 -1.59 -0.75
N VAL A 125 2.16 -2.28 -1.29
CA VAL A 125 1.98 -3.28 -2.35
C VAL A 125 2.74 -4.55 -1.98
N ALA A 126 2.05 -5.68 -2.01
CA ALA A 126 2.60 -7.01 -1.72
C ALA A 126 2.76 -7.80 -3.02
N VAL A 127 3.96 -8.33 -3.25
CA VAL A 127 4.33 -9.10 -4.44
C VAL A 127 5.21 -10.29 -4.07
N ASP A 128 5.20 -11.32 -4.92
CA ASP A 128 6.16 -12.43 -4.83
C ASP A 128 7.43 -12.14 -5.63
N TYR A 129 8.55 -12.68 -5.15
CA TYR A 129 9.88 -12.59 -5.79
C TYR A 129 10.26 -11.17 -6.24
N TYR A 130 10.02 -10.15 -5.41
CA TYR A 130 10.12 -8.70 -5.71
C TYR A 130 11.34 -8.23 -6.54
N LYS A 131 12.46 -8.96 -6.54
CA LYS A 131 13.64 -8.67 -7.38
C LYS A 131 13.51 -9.12 -8.84
N ARG A 132 12.42 -9.78 -9.24
CA ARG A 132 12.18 -10.30 -10.59
C ARG A 132 11.26 -9.34 -11.33
N SER A 133 11.73 -8.81 -12.46
CA SER A 133 11.03 -7.87 -13.32
C SER A 133 11.82 -7.69 -14.63
N GLU A 134 11.22 -7.03 -15.62
CA GLU A 134 11.86 -6.59 -16.87
C GLU A 134 12.72 -5.33 -16.69
N GLY A 135 12.95 -4.88 -15.45
CA GLY A 135 13.57 -3.61 -15.12
C GLY A 135 13.09 -3.06 -13.79
N GLY A 136 12.48 -1.87 -13.79
CA GLY A 136 12.07 -1.13 -12.58
C GLY A 136 11.26 -1.95 -11.57
N GLY A 137 10.29 -2.72 -12.05
CA GLY A 137 9.63 -3.76 -11.26
C GLY A 137 8.89 -3.25 -10.02
N SER A 138 8.98 -3.99 -8.92
CA SER A 138 8.40 -3.58 -7.63
C SER A 138 8.98 -2.26 -7.10
N PHE A 139 10.22 -1.90 -7.46
CA PHE A 139 10.82 -0.63 -7.02
C PHE A 139 10.19 0.55 -7.77
N GLN A 140 9.99 0.43 -9.09
CA GLN A 140 9.23 1.41 -9.86
C GLN A 140 7.79 1.55 -9.36
N ALA A 141 7.15 0.45 -8.96
CA ALA A 141 5.82 0.50 -8.35
C ALA A 141 5.82 1.33 -7.05
N VAL A 142 6.84 1.17 -6.20
CA VAL A 142 6.98 1.99 -4.97
C VAL A 142 7.26 3.45 -5.30
N ASP A 143 8.10 3.73 -6.30
CA ASP A 143 8.40 5.11 -6.74
C ASP A 143 7.15 5.80 -7.31
N LEU A 144 6.34 5.09 -8.09
CA LEU A 144 5.03 5.56 -8.56
C LEU A 144 4.11 5.88 -7.38
N LEU A 145 3.92 4.95 -6.44
CA LEU A 145 3.04 5.15 -5.29
C LEU A 145 3.48 6.35 -4.43
N ASN A 146 4.77 6.47 -4.16
CA ASN A 146 5.31 7.62 -3.43
C ASN A 146 5.14 8.92 -4.21
N GLY A 147 5.41 8.94 -5.52
CA GLY A 147 5.21 10.13 -6.37
C GLY A 147 3.76 10.59 -6.37
N LYS A 148 2.82 9.64 -6.48
CA LYS A 148 1.39 9.91 -6.46
C LYS A 148 0.91 10.43 -5.12
N LEU A 149 1.33 9.80 -4.02
CA LEU A 149 0.95 10.20 -2.67
C LEU A 149 1.56 11.54 -2.24
N LEU A 150 2.79 11.85 -2.64
CA LEU A 150 3.51 13.04 -2.18
C LEU A 150 3.29 14.28 -3.04
N CYS A 151 3.25 14.14 -4.37
CA CYS A 151 3.22 15.29 -5.26
C CYS A 151 2.31 15.12 -6.50
N GLY A 152 1.68 13.96 -6.67
CA GLY A 152 0.81 13.62 -7.80
C GLY A 152 1.54 13.14 -9.07
N CYS A 153 2.86 13.03 -9.04
CA CYS A 153 3.67 12.60 -10.19
C CYS A 153 3.70 11.08 -10.37
N ASP A 154 4.05 10.62 -11.57
CA ASP A 154 4.19 9.18 -11.89
C ASP A 154 5.49 8.57 -11.34
N ASP A 155 6.37 9.39 -10.78
CA ASP A 155 7.64 8.99 -10.18
C ASP A 155 7.98 9.97 -9.05
N ILE A 156 8.45 9.46 -7.92
CA ILE A 156 8.91 10.25 -6.78
C ILE A 156 10.10 11.15 -7.14
N HIS A 157 10.97 10.72 -8.06
CA HIS A 157 12.12 11.50 -8.51
C HIS A 157 11.71 12.74 -9.32
N ALA A 158 10.49 12.76 -9.85
CA ALA A 158 9.91 13.90 -10.55
C ALA A 158 9.31 14.96 -9.59
N CYS A 159 9.19 14.67 -8.30
CA CYS A 159 8.65 15.60 -7.33
C CYS A 159 9.60 16.79 -7.09
N VAL A 160 9.11 18.01 -7.30
CA VAL A 160 9.86 19.23 -6.95
C VAL A 160 9.80 19.50 -5.44
N PRO A 161 10.95 19.70 -4.76
CA PRO A 161 10.98 19.99 -3.33
C PRO A 161 10.12 21.20 -2.96
N GLY A 162 9.24 21.03 -1.98
CA GLY A 162 8.34 22.09 -1.48
C GLY A 162 7.09 22.34 -2.34
N SER A 163 6.88 21.57 -3.41
CA SER A 163 5.63 21.60 -4.17
C SER A 163 4.55 20.74 -3.51
N THR A 164 3.31 21.23 -3.49
CA THR A 164 2.16 20.53 -2.92
C THR A 164 1.30 19.81 -3.97
N SER A 165 1.51 20.05 -5.27
CA SER A 165 0.85 19.29 -6.35
C SER A 165 1.33 19.70 -7.76
N GLY A 166 1.49 18.70 -8.65
CA GLY A 166 1.46 18.86 -10.11
C GLY A 166 2.70 19.47 -10.78
N ALA A 167 3.68 19.97 -10.01
CA ALA A 167 4.98 20.36 -10.55
C ALA A 167 5.86 19.10 -10.67
N CYS A 168 5.68 18.37 -11.77
CA CYS A 168 6.51 17.21 -12.12
C CYS A 168 7.60 17.63 -13.09
N THR A 169 8.86 17.39 -12.75
CA THR A 169 9.99 17.57 -13.67
C THR A 169 10.51 16.22 -14.15
N PRO A 170 10.87 16.08 -15.44
CA PRO A 170 11.47 14.86 -15.96
C PRO A 170 12.76 14.47 -15.25
#